data_AF-F7RVU7-F1
#
_entry.id   AF-F7RVU7-F1
#
_cell.length_a   1.000
_cell.length_b   1.000
_cell.length_c   1.000
_cell.angle_alpha   90.00
_cell.angle_beta   90.00
_cell.angle_gamma   90.00
#
_symmetry.space_group_name_H-M   'P 1'
#
loop_
_entity.id
_entity.type
_entity.pdbx_description
1 polymer ?
#
loop_
_entity_poly.entity_id
_entity_poly.type
_entity_poly.pdbx_seq_one_letter_code
_entity_poly.pdbx_strand_id
1 'polypeptide(L)' 'MTIGETVKKTRNDLYDMNQKDYAKFINVSDKTLRDVEKGNTDARLSIVNKLLAPGSFQVSARVVKRVI' A
#
# COMPACT_ATOMS: atom_id res chain seq x y z
N MET A 1 -4.86 3.83 -12.36
CA MET A 1 -4.49 4.05 -10.96
C MET A 1 -4.25 2.71 -10.30
N THR A 2 -3.03 2.40 -9.92
CA THR A 2 -2.64 1.15 -9.22
C THR A 2 -2.64 1.35 -7.71
N ILE A 3 -2.58 0.25 -6.94
CA ILE A 3 -2.46 0.31 -5.48
C ILE A 3 -1.21 1.08 -5.05
N GLY A 4 -0.07 0.85 -5.72
CA GLY A 4 1.18 1.55 -5.44
C GLY A 4 1.09 3.05 -5.67
N GLU A 5 0.41 3.48 -6.74
CA GLU A 5 0.15 4.90 -7.01
C GLU A 5 -0.73 5.54 -5.94
N THR A 6 -1.76 4.82 -5.46
CA THR A 6 -2.61 5.30 -4.37
C THR A 6 -1.82 5.47 -3.07
N VAL A 7 -0.99 4.48 -2.70
CA VAL A 7 -0.11 4.59 -1.52
C VAL A 7 0.82 5.80 -1.64
N LYS A 8 1.41 6.02 -2.82
CA LYS A 8 2.28 7.17 -3.08
C LYS A 8 1.56 8.51 -2.94
N LYS A 9 0.33 8.60 -3.45
CA LYS A 9 -0.52 9.79 -3.29
C LYS A 9 -0.91 10.02 -1.85
N THR A 10 -1.38 9.00 -1.13
CA THR A 10 -1.66 9.10 0.32
C THR A 10 -0.45 9.65 1.07
N ARG A 11 0.75 9.10 0.79
CA ARG A 11 1.99 9.54 1.45
C ARG A 11 2.34 11.00 1.15
N ASN A 12 2.27 11.43 -0.11
CA ASN A 12 2.63 12.78 -0.52
C ASN A 12 1.54 13.80 -0.17
N ASP A 13 0.29 13.53 -0.53
CA ASP A 13 -0.78 14.52 -0.55
C ASP A 13 -1.43 14.68 0.84
N LEU A 14 -1.50 13.61 1.65
CA LEU A 14 -2.10 13.67 2.99
C LEU A 14 -1.08 13.87 4.10
N TYR A 15 0.12 13.30 3.95
CA TYR A 15 1.11 13.27 5.01
C TYR A 15 2.38 14.06 4.72
N ASP A 16 2.61 14.48 3.46
CA ASP A 16 3.83 15.16 3.01
C ASP A 16 5.14 14.48 3.49
N MET A 17 5.13 13.14 3.52
CA MET A 17 6.26 12.35 4.02
C MET A 17 7.10 11.80 2.88
N ASN A 18 8.42 11.79 3.05
CA ASN A 18 9.26 10.97 2.18
C ASN A 18 9.06 9.48 2.48
N GLN A 19 9.58 8.64 1.59
CA GLN A 19 9.39 7.20 1.65
C GLN A 19 9.90 6.56 2.96
N LYS A 20 11.05 7.00 3.47
CA LYS A 20 11.64 6.45 4.71
C LYS A 20 10.80 6.77 5.92
N ASP A 21 10.32 8.01 6.00
CA ASP A 21 9.53 8.48 7.15
C ASP A 21 8.16 7.82 7.17
N TYR A 22 7.52 7.67 6.02
CA TYR A 22 6.26 6.92 5.91
C TYR A 22 6.43 5.44 6.24
N ALA A 23 7.52 4.80 5.79
CA ALA A 23 7.80 3.41 6.12
C ALA A 23 7.97 3.20 7.64
N LYS A 24 8.65 4.13 8.33
CA LYS A 24 8.76 4.13 9.80
C LYS A 24 7.40 4.35 10.47
N PHE A 25 6.63 5.31 9.99
CA PHE A 25 5.30 5.63 10.52
C PHE A 25 4.35 4.41 10.47
N ILE A 26 4.40 3.63 9.39
CA ILE A 26 3.58 2.42 9.19
C ILE A 26 4.25 1.15 9.74
N ASN A 27 5.46 1.28 10.27
CA ASN A 27 6.26 0.17 10.79
C ASN A 27 6.46 -0.95 9.74
N VAL A 28 6.93 -0.57 8.56
CA VAL A 28 7.33 -1.46 7.45
C VAL A 28 8.74 -1.10 6.97
N SER A 29 9.41 -2.00 6.26
CA SER A 29 10.72 -1.68 5.69
C SER A 29 10.61 -0.70 4.52
N ASP A 30 11.59 0.19 4.38
CA ASP A 30 11.69 1.13 3.24
C ASP A 30 11.67 0.39 1.89
N LYS A 31 12.35 -0.76 1.83
CA LYS A 31 12.35 -1.64 0.65
C LYS A 31 10.93 -2.13 0.33
N THR A 32 10.18 -2.60 1.32
CA THR A 32 8.80 -3.07 1.12
C THR A 32 7.91 -1.96 0.57
N LEU A 33 7.97 -0.76 1.13
CA LEU A 33 7.20 0.38 0.62
C LEU A 33 7.60 0.71 -0.83
N ARG A 34 8.90 0.65 -1.15
CA ARG A 34 9.40 0.92 -2.51
C ARG A 34 8.86 -0.06 -3.53
N ASP A 35 8.92 -1.33 -3.18
CA ASP A 35 8.55 -2.42 -4.06
C ASP A 35 7.03 -2.39 -4.30
N VAL A 36 6.24 -1.98 -3.30
CA VAL A 36 4.79 -1.71 -3.45
C VAL A 36 4.52 -0.50 -4.34
N GLU A 37 5.16 0.65 -4.09
CA GLU A 37 4.95 1.87 -4.88
C GLU A 37 5.32 1.68 -6.35
N LYS A 38 6.32 0.84 -6.65
CA LYS A 38 6.74 0.50 -8.01
C LYS A 38 5.92 -0.61 -8.68
N GLY A 39 5.08 -1.32 -7.92
CA GLY A 39 4.36 -2.49 -8.43
C GLY A 39 5.26 -3.71 -8.71
N ASN A 40 6.44 -3.77 -8.11
CA ASN A 40 7.45 -4.80 -8.34
C ASN A 40 7.23 -6.08 -7.52
N THR A 41 6.28 -6.09 -6.58
CA THR A 41 6.04 -7.22 -5.70
C THR A 41 4.55 -7.41 -5.45
N ASP A 42 4.08 -8.66 -5.54
CA ASP A 42 2.78 -9.09 -5.01
C ASP A 42 2.79 -8.99 -3.49
N ALA A 43 2.64 -7.76 -3.00
CA ALA A 43 2.56 -7.52 -1.57
C ALA A 43 1.31 -8.22 -1.04
N ARG A 44 1.49 -8.94 0.06
CA ARG A 44 0.38 -9.55 0.80
C ARG A 44 -0.67 -8.49 1.07
N LEU A 45 -1.96 -8.87 0.95
CA LEU A 45 -3.08 -7.97 1.21
C LEU A 45 -2.98 -7.28 2.59
N SER A 46 -2.40 -7.95 3.59
CA SER A 46 -2.15 -7.37 4.91
C SER A 46 -1.17 -6.19 4.90
N ILE A 47 -0.14 -6.22 4.05
CA ILE A 47 0.81 -5.11 3.89
C ILE A 47 0.15 -3.96 3.15
N VAL A 48 -0.60 -4.25 2.10
CA VAL A 48 -1.36 -3.25 1.35
C VAL A 48 -2.33 -2.51 2.28
N ASN A 49 -3.07 -3.23 3.12
CA ASN A 49 -3.98 -2.63 4.08
C ASN A 49 -3.26 -1.77 5.12
N LYS A 50 -2.09 -2.19 5.62
CA LYS A 50 -1.29 -1.34 6.52
C LYS A 50 -0.87 -0.03 5.87
N LEU A 51 -0.43 -0.08 4.61
CA LEU A 51 0.03 1.08 3.85
C LEU A 51 -1.09 2.07 3.51
N LEU A 52 -2.33 1.57 3.40
CA LEU A 52 -3.52 2.32 3.02
C LEU A 52 -4.36 2.79 4.21
N ALA A 53 -4.22 2.15 5.39
CA ALA A 53 -4.93 2.51 6.61
C ALA A 53 -4.86 3.99 7.00
N PRO A 54 -3.74 4.72 6.82
CA PRO A 54 -3.67 6.16 7.10
C PRO A 54 -4.62 6.99 6.24
N GLY A 55 -4.84 6.58 4.99
CA GLY A 55 -5.84 7.20 4.12
C GLY A 55 -7.27 6.71 4.38
N SER A 56 -7.52 5.98 5.47
CA SER A 56 -8.81 5.33 5.77
C SER A 56 -9.29 4.39 4.67
N PHE A 57 -8.36 3.84 3.87
CA PHE A 57 -8.64 2.89 2.82
C PHE A 57 -8.43 1.45 3.32
N GLN A 58 -9.33 0.56 2.92
CA GLN A 58 -9.22 -0.87 3.19
C GLN A 58 -9.49 -1.65 1.90
N VAL A 59 -8.65 -2.65 1.63
CA VAL A 59 -8.77 -3.56 0.49
C VAL A 59 -9.14 -4.94 1.01
N SER A 60 -10.16 -5.53 0.40
CA SER A 60 -10.59 -6.90 0.64
C SER A 60 -10.60 -7.68 -0.65
N ALA A 61 -10.08 -8.91 -0.64
CA ALA A 61 -10.27 -9.86 -1.71
C ALA A 61 -11.44 -10.79 -1.36
N ARG A 62 -12.39 -10.98 -2.28
CA ARG A 62 -13.46 -11.97 -2.14
C ARG A 62 -13.18 -13.12 -3.11
N VAL A 63 -13.26 -14.36 -2.63
CA VAL A 63 -13.19 -15.53 -3.49
C VAL A 63 -14.41 -15.54 -4.39
N VAL A 64 -14.20 -15.40 -5.69
CA VAL A 64 -15.25 -15.58 -6.70
C VAL A 64 -15.15 -17.03 -7.17
N LYS A 65 -16.15 -17.85 -6.83
CA LYS A 65 -16.25 -19.21 -7.40
C LYS A 65 -16.45 -19.05 -8.90
N ARG A 66 -15.51 -19.57 -9.69
CA ARG A 66 -15.65 -19.65 -11.14
C ARG A 66 -16.78 -20.65 -11.42
N VAL A 67 -17.95 -20.14 -11.81
CA VAL A 67 -18.99 -20.97 -12.42
C VAL A 67 -18.54 -21.18 -13.86
N ILE A 68 -18.12 -22.41 -14.19
CA ILE A 68 -17.83 -22.85 -15.57
C ILE A 68 -19.09 -23.52 -16.08
#